data_AF-A0A0D6LE91-F1
#
_entry.id   AF-A0A0D6LE91-F1
#
_cell.length_a   1.000
_cell.length_b   1.000
_cell.length_c   1.000
_cell.angle_alpha   90.00
_cell.angle_beta   90.00
_cell.angle_gamma   90.00
#
_symmetry.space_group_name_H-M   'P 1'
#
loop_
_entity.id
_entity.type
_entity.pdbx_description
1 polymer ?
#
loop_
_entity_poly.entity_id
_entity_poly.type
_entity_poly.pdbx_seq_one_letter_code
_entity_poly.pdbx_strand_id
1 'polypeptide(L)'
;MTSVVSVILVFAAVQLFSDGLASGTEFGCKNAMIADEWREMVLNLHNNLRKKLARGTVKGQAANLPYGKNIKQLYWDCTLEEMARVEAEKCPAAAPTSQTFGISFDTGNTAQTNLYTNGADTEICADCTANTCVDALCNVAPAAVAPVDALCQGAGNTQKALMTDSLRNQALQMHNYYRRLLASGWAKDKKIMYAKPSKAMPELTYDCDMEEKIMLHLKDCAGTQATTNVAENFQSSGDFKSPREDVLEKASFVHMVKRQYSAIQDWWSPLESIGIEDNLYTSEVESSALKSYVPMAHQLTTKVGCGVQTCDKLGKTLVQCAYTGAPYVF
;
A
#
# COMPACT_ATOMS: atom_id res chain seq x y z
N MET A 1 -54.61 -7.32 52.32
CA MET A 1 -53.86 -6.08 52.05
C MET A 1 -52.53 -6.47 51.44
N THR A 2 -52.38 -6.27 50.13
CA THR A 2 -51.20 -6.63 49.33
C THR A 2 -50.08 -5.62 49.60
N SER A 3 -48.97 -6.09 50.18
CA SER A 3 -47.78 -5.26 50.41
C SER A 3 -46.78 -5.50 49.29
N VAL A 4 -46.50 -4.45 48.51
CA VAL A 4 -45.53 -4.45 47.42
C VAL A 4 -44.14 -4.18 48.01
N VAL A 5 -43.20 -5.11 47.86
CA VAL A 5 -41.79 -4.90 48.21
C VAL A 5 -41.08 -4.38 46.96
N SER A 6 -40.67 -3.12 47.00
CA SER A 6 -39.91 -2.44 45.94
C SER A 6 -38.44 -2.84 46.05
N VAL A 7 -37.92 -3.57 45.08
CA VAL A 7 -36.49 -3.94 44.99
C VAL A 7 -35.74 -2.79 44.32
N ILE A 8 -34.99 -2.02 45.12
CA ILE A 8 -34.06 -1.00 44.62
C ILE A 8 -32.74 -1.70 44.28
N LEU A 9 -32.48 -1.88 42.98
CA LEU A 9 -31.19 -2.32 42.43
C LEU A 9 -30.21 -1.15 42.43
N VAL A 10 -29.26 -1.15 43.35
CA VAL A 10 -28.11 -0.24 43.35
C VAL A 10 -27.05 -0.83 42.41
N PHE A 11 -26.94 -0.31 41.19
CA PHE A 11 -25.81 -0.59 40.30
C PHE A 11 -24.59 0.20 40.79
N ALA A 12 -23.64 -0.49 41.42
CA ALA A 12 -22.30 0.03 41.61
C ALA A 12 -21.59 0.09 40.24
N ALA A 13 -21.26 1.29 39.79
CA ALA A 13 -20.50 1.51 38.57
C ALA A 13 -19.08 0.95 38.74
N VAL A 14 -18.82 -0.20 38.11
CA VAL A 14 -17.44 -0.63 37.83
C VAL A 14 -16.94 0.30 36.74
N GLN A 15 -16.15 1.31 37.12
CA GLN A 15 -15.37 2.10 36.18
C GLN A 15 -14.31 1.17 35.59
N LEU A 16 -14.59 0.63 34.40
CA LEU A 16 -13.56 0.10 33.53
C LEU A 16 -12.68 1.28 33.13
N PHE A 17 -11.46 1.32 33.66
CA PHE A 17 -10.38 2.07 33.05
C PHE A 17 -10.15 1.46 31.67
N SER A 18 -10.82 2.00 30.66
CA SER A 18 -10.36 1.86 29.29
C SER A 18 -9.09 2.70 29.19
N ASP A 19 -7.95 2.07 29.44
CA ASP A 19 -6.69 2.60 28.93
C ASP A 19 -6.92 2.84 27.44
N GLY A 20 -6.90 4.12 27.08
CA GLY A 20 -7.08 4.55 25.71
C GLY A 20 -6.05 3.84 24.86
N LEU A 21 -6.50 2.87 24.06
CA LEU A 21 -5.83 2.53 22.83
C LEU A 21 -5.74 3.85 22.07
N ALA A 22 -4.55 4.46 22.10
CA ALA A 22 -4.24 5.57 21.23
C ALA A 22 -4.55 5.08 19.81
N SER A 23 -5.61 5.61 19.22
CA SER A 23 -5.85 5.49 17.80
C SER A 23 -4.60 6.05 17.14
N GLY A 24 -3.77 5.19 16.56
CA GLY A 24 -2.61 5.62 15.77
C GLY A 24 -3.04 6.64 14.72
N THR A 25 -2.14 7.53 14.32
CA THR A 25 -2.43 8.49 13.26
C THR A 25 -2.71 7.73 11.96
N GLU A 26 -3.94 7.80 11.46
CA GLU A 26 -4.30 7.23 10.16
C GLU A 26 -3.72 8.12 9.06
N PHE A 27 -2.71 7.63 8.35
CA PHE A 27 -2.04 8.39 7.29
C PHE A 27 -2.83 8.37 5.97
N GLY A 28 -3.75 7.41 5.83
CA GLY A 28 -4.55 7.24 4.62
C GLY A 28 -3.75 6.75 3.41
N CYS A 29 -2.49 6.33 3.60
CA CYS A 29 -1.67 5.79 2.53
C CYS A 29 -2.11 4.36 2.20
N LYS A 30 -2.23 4.07 0.90
CA LYS A 30 -2.81 2.81 0.40
C LYS A 30 -1.79 1.68 0.23
N ASN A 31 -0.49 1.97 0.33
CA ASN A 31 0.57 0.98 0.28
C ASN A 31 0.55 0.09 1.54
N ALA A 32 0.25 -1.21 1.36
CA ALA A 32 0.17 -2.18 2.45
C ALA A 32 1.55 -2.66 2.95
N MET A 33 2.63 -2.37 2.23
CA MET A 33 3.96 -2.88 2.59
C MET A 33 4.58 -2.14 3.78
N ILE A 34 4.07 -0.95 4.10
CA ILE A 34 4.49 -0.14 5.25
C ILE A 34 3.27 0.10 6.12
N ALA A 35 3.38 -0.18 7.42
CA ALA A 35 2.30 0.03 8.38
C ALA A 35 2.25 1.48 8.87
N ASP A 36 1.08 1.98 9.23
CA ASP A 36 0.91 3.36 9.72
C ASP A 36 1.71 3.62 11.00
N GLU A 37 1.90 2.61 11.85
CA GLU A 37 2.76 2.72 13.03
C GLU A 37 4.22 2.98 12.65
N TRP A 38 4.66 2.45 11.51
CA TRP A 38 6.01 2.69 11.01
C TRP A 38 6.12 4.09 10.40
N ARG A 39 5.10 4.55 9.65
CA ARG A 39 5.02 5.93 9.15
C ARG A 39 5.07 6.92 10.31
N GLU A 40 4.31 6.65 11.37
CA GLU A 40 4.29 7.45 12.59
C GLU A 40 5.67 7.49 13.26
N MET A 41 6.29 6.32 13.44
CA MET A 41 7.63 6.23 14.02
C MET A 41 8.65 7.06 13.24
N VAL A 42 8.68 6.91 11.91
CA VAL A 42 9.63 7.63 11.04
C VAL A 42 9.36 9.13 11.07
N LEU A 43 8.11 9.56 10.91
CA LEU A 43 7.74 10.97 10.91
C LEU A 43 8.06 11.64 12.25
N ASN A 44 7.71 10.98 13.36
CA ASN A 44 7.96 11.48 14.71
C ASN A 44 9.46 11.56 15.00
N LEU A 45 10.25 10.56 14.60
CA LEU A 45 11.70 10.59 14.76
C LEU A 45 12.31 11.80 14.04
N HIS A 46 11.96 12.01 12.77
CA HIS A 46 12.46 13.14 11.99
C HIS A 46 12.08 14.48 12.63
N ASN A 47 10.79 14.66 12.96
CA ASN A 47 10.33 15.90 13.57
C ASN A 47 10.99 16.13 14.94
N ASN A 48 11.16 15.11 15.77
CA ASN A 48 11.85 15.22 17.06
C ASN A 48 13.32 15.62 16.92
N LEU A 49 14.04 15.08 15.95
CA LEU A 49 15.42 15.48 15.67
C LEU A 49 15.50 16.92 15.14
N ARG A 50 14.56 17.32 14.27
CA ARG A 50 14.47 18.68 13.74
C ARG A 50 14.16 19.71 14.84
N LYS A 51 13.33 19.37 15.82
CA LYS A 51 13.06 20.21 17.01
C LYS A 51 14.32 20.42 17.84
N LYS A 52 15.07 19.34 18.11
CA LYS A 52 16.36 19.43 18.82
C LYS A 52 17.36 20.30 18.08
N LEU A 53 17.39 20.18 16.74
CA LEU A 53 18.24 20.98 15.87
C LEU A 53 17.85 22.46 15.92
N ALA A 54 16.57 22.79 15.80
CA ALA A 54 16.07 24.17 15.88
C ALA A 54 16.49 24.88 17.18
N ARG A 55 16.50 24.13 18.29
CA ARG A 55 16.92 24.58 19.63
C ARG A 55 18.43 24.60 19.88
N GLY A 56 19.25 24.25 18.89
CA GLY A 56 20.70 24.17 19.07
C GLY A 56 21.14 23.15 20.14
N THR A 57 20.37 22.07 20.33
CA THR A 57 20.66 21.02 21.35
C THR A 57 21.32 19.77 20.76
N VAL A 58 21.50 19.73 19.43
CA VAL A 58 22.17 18.63 18.73
C VAL A 58 23.68 18.81 18.84
N LYS A 59 24.39 17.81 19.33
CA LYS A 59 25.85 17.81 19.40
C LYS A 59 26.45 17.65 18.00
N GLY A 60 27.27 18.60 17.58
CA GLY A 60 28.23 18.45 16.49
C GLY A 60 29.58 17.93 17.02
N GLN A 61 30.57 17.83 16.14
CA GLN A 61 31.90 17.31 16.48
C GLN A 61 32.61 18.15 17.55
N ALA A 62 32.53 19.49 17.45
CA ALA A 62 33.25 20.41 18.34
C ALA A 62 32.33 21.06 19.40
N ALA A 63 31.10 21.37 19.04
CA ALA A 63 30.11 22.04 19.88
C ALA A 63 28.70 21.66 19.42
N ASN A 64 27.69 22.13 20.14
CA ASN A 64 26.33 22.04 19.64
C ASN A 64 26.19 22.77 18.30
N LEU A 65 25.34 22.23 17.43
CA LEU A 65 24.93 22.89 16.19
C LEU A 65 24.18 24.19 16.51
N PRO A 66 24.28 25.23 15.65
CA PRO A 66 23.59 26.49 15.87
C PRO A 66 22.06 26.35 15.88
N TYR A 67 21.36 27.33 16.47
CA TYR A 67 19.90 27.38 16.43
C TYR A 67 19.41 27.56 15.00
N GLY A 68 18.21 27.05 14.70
CA GLY A 68 17.59 27.18 13.39
C GLY A 68 16.36 28.09 13.41
N LYS A 69 16.37 29.18 12.62
CA LYS A 69 15.26 30.15 12.57
C LYS A 69 14.03 29.66 11.81
N ASN A 70 14.21 28.74 10.86
CA ASN A 70 13.18 28.35 9.88
C ASN A 70 13.07 26.83 9.67
N ILE A 71 13.25 26.03 10.71
CA ILE A 71 13.17 24.57 10.59
C ILE A 71 11.71 24.17 10.40
N LYS A 72 11.36 23.64 9.22
CA LYS A 72 9.99 23.21 8.90
C LYS A 72 9.62 21.91 9.60
N GLN A 73 8.36 21.77 10.00
CA GLN A 73 7.78 20.48 10.35
C GLN A 73 7.57 19.66 9.08
N LEU A 74 7.90 18.37 9.14
CA LEU A 74 7.62 17.42 8.08
C LEU A 74 6.22 16.84 8.27
N TYR A 75 5.60 16.54 7.14
CA TYR A 75 4.34 15.82 7.03
C TYR A 75 4.57 14.61 6.15
N TRP A 76 3.83 13.54 6.40
CA TRP A 76 3.86 12.38 5.54
C TRP A 76 3.04 12.65 4.28
N ASP A 77 3.55 12.24 3.12
CA ASP A 77 2.89 12.36 1.82
C ASP A 77 2.89 11.00 1.14
N CYS A 78 1.70 10.44 0.91
CA CYS A 78 1.53 9.10 0.37
C CYS A 78 1.99 8.97 -1.09
N THR A 79 1.91 10.05 -1.87
CA THR A 79 2.41 10.06 -3.25
C THR A 79 3.94 9.99 -3.24
N LEU A 80 4.59 10.77 -2.38
CA LEU A 80 6.04 10.74 -2.24
C LEU A 80 6.54 9.40 -1.69
N GLU A 81 5.80 8.79 -0.77
CA GLU A 81 6.06 7.41 -0.31
C GLU A 81 6.02 6.43 -1.47
N GLU A 82 4.97 6.46 -2.30
CA GLU A 82 4.83 5.55 -3.43
C GLU A 82 5.97 5.74 -4.45
N MET A 83 6.34 6.98 -4.75
CA MET A 83 7.49 7.28 -5.61
C MET A 83 8.79 6.71 -5.03
N ALA A 84 9.03 6.90 -3.73
CA ALA A 84 10.21 6.37 -3.06
C ALA A 84 10.23 4.83 -3.07
N ARG A 85 9.07 4.20 -2.88
CA ARG A 85 8.90 2.75 -2.90
C ARG A 85 9.18 2.17 -4.30
N VAL A 86 8.62 2.76 -5.36
CA VAL A 86 8.88 2.36 -6.77
C VAL A 86 10.37 2.37 -7.08
N GLU A 87 11.11 3.39 -6.62
CA GLU A 87 12.55 3.44 -6.82
C GLU A 87 13.31 2.44 -5.95
N ALA A 88 12.90 2.25 -4.69
CA ALA A 88 13.53 1.30 -3.77
C ALA A 88 13.41 -0.15 -4.24
N GLU A 89 12.30 -0.53 -4.89
CA GLU A 89 12.11 -1.89 -5.44
C GLU A 89 13.14 -2.28 -6.49
N LYS A 90 13.71 -1.31 -7.20
CA LYS A 90 14.75 -1.56 -8.20
C LYS A 90 16.08 -1.96 -7.55
N CYS A 91 16.20 -1.87 -6.23
CA CYS A 91 17.43 -2.06 -5.46
C CYS A 91 18.63 -1.36 -6.12
N PRO A 92 18.52 -0.05 -6.44
CA PRO A 92 19.56 0.62 -7.21
C PRO A 92 20.85 0.70 -6.40
N ALA A 93 22.00 0.54 -7.08
CA ALA A 93 23.31 0.68 -6.43
C ALA A 93 23.69 2.15 -6.15
N ALA A 94 22.92 3.11 -6.67
CA ALA A 94 23.15 4.54 -6.54
C ALA A 94 21.82 5.27 -6.29
N ALA A 95 21.92 6.47 -5.72
CA ALA A 95 20.74 7.31 -5.48
C ALA A 95 19.99 7.58 -6.80
N PRO A 96 18.66 7.41 -6.83
CA PRO A 96 17.85 7.84 -7.96
C PRO A 96 18.03 9.34 -8.21
N THR A 97 17.97 9.77 -9.47
CA THR A 97 18.00 11.20 -9.79
C THR A 97 16.60 11.79 -9.59
N SER A 98 16.46 12.75 -8.67
CA SER A 98 15.26 13.56 -8.53
C SER A 98 15.60 15.03 -8.67
N GLN A 99 14.90 15.73 -9.58
CA GLN A 99 15.07 17.17 -9.76
C GLN A 99 14.29 17.99 -8.72
N THR A 100 13.33 17.35 -8.03
CA THR A 100 12.33 18.04 -7.21
C THR A 100 12.46 17.71 -5.72
N PHE A 101 12.96 16.52 -5.38
CA PHE A 101 12.98 16.00 -4.00
C PHE A 101 14.40 15.65 -3.56
N GLY A 102 14.74 15.98 -2.31
CA GLY A 102 15.97 15.50 -1.69
C GLY A 102 15.86 14.02 -1.36
N ILE A 103 16.87 13.24 -1.72
CA ILE A 103 16.93 11.79 -1.48
C ILE A 103 18.01 11.51 -0.45
N SER A 104 17.65 10.76 0.59
CA SER A 104 18.63 10.18 1.52
C SER A 104 19.02 8.80 0.99
N PHE A 105 20.26 8.68 0.51
CA PHE A 105 20.87 7.44 0.03
C PHE A 105 22.29 7.37 0.61
N ASP A 106 22.85 6.17 0.79
CA ASP A 106 24.16 5.97 1.46
C ASP A 106 25.35 6.67 0.75
N THR A 107 25.14 7.25 -0.43
CA THR A 107 26.09 8.12 -1.12
C THR A 107 25.64 9.58 -0.98
N GLY A 108 26.41 10.37 -0.21
CA GLY A 108 26.07 11.76 0.12
C GLY A 108 25.98 12.72 -1.07
N ASN A 109 25.30 13.85 -0.86
CA ASN A 109 25.18 14.96 -1.81
C ASN A 109 26.48 15.80 -1.82
N THR A 110 26.99 16.14 -3.02
CA THR A 110 28.21 16.95 -3.22
C THR A 110 27.95 18.46 -3.30
N ALA A 111 26.69 18.90 -3.32
CA ALA A 111 26.34 20.32 -3.42
C ALA A 111 26.48 21.04 -2.07
N GLN A 112 27.37 22.05 -2.01
CA GLN A 112 27.53 22.90 -0.84
C GLN A 112 26.42 23.95 -0.78
N THR A 113 25.44 23.72 0.08
CA THR A 113 24.38 24.69 0.43
C THR A 113 24.21 24.72 1.94
N ASN A 114 23.74 25.85 2.48
CA ASN A 114 23.42 25.93 3.90
C ASN A 114 22.26 24.97 4.21
N LEU A 115 22.46 24.05 5.15
CA LEU A 115 21.43 23.10 5.57
C LEU A 115 20.21 23.78 6.19
N TYR A 116 20.44 24.88 6.93
CA TYR A 116 19.43 25.76 7.51
C TYR A 116 20.00 27.14 7.84
N THR A 117 19.13 28.11 8.09
CA THR A 117 19.51 29.46 8.53
C THR A 117 19.81 29.47 10.03
N ASN A 118 21.05 29.77 10.39
CA ASN A 118 21.51 29.88 11.78
C ASN A 118 20.83 31.07 12.49
N GLY A 119 20.58 30.94 13.80
CA GLY A 119 20.07 32.02 14.65
C GLY A 119 20.45 31.89 16.13
N ALA A 120 19.69 32.60 16.97
CA ALA A 120 19.73 32.52 18.42
C ALA A 120 18.44 31.89 19.00
N ASP A 121 18.45 31.61 20.30
CA ASP A 121 17.30 31.06 21.04
C ASP A 121 16.04 31.93 20.88
N THR A 122 16.19 33.25 20.95
CA THR A 122 15.10 34.23 20.74
C THR A 122 14.61 34.31 19.29
N GLU A 123 15.32 33.69 18.36
CA GLU A 123 15.01 33.73 16.92
C GLU A 123 14.48 32.40 16.39
N ILE A 124 14.24 31.42 17.27
CA ILE A 124 13.52 30.20 16.90
C ILE A 124 12.18 30.60 16.29
N CYS A 125 11.88 30.06 15.11
CA CYS A 125 10.69 30.38 14.33
C CYS A 125 10.56 31.84 13.83
N ALA A 126 11.58 32.69 13.94
CA ALA A 126 11.50 34.09 13.51
C ALA A 126 11.15 34.24 12.01
N ASP A 127 11.52 33.26 11.20
CA ASP A 127 11.29 33.23 9.75
C ASP A 127 10.09 32.34 9.36
N CYS A 128 9.28 31.89 10.31
CA CYS A 128 8.03 31.18 10.01
C CYS A 128 6.96 32.16 9.50
N THR A 129 6.14 31.71 8.56
CA THR A 129 4.95 32.44 8.13
C THR A 129 3.90 32.48 9.25
N ALA A 130 3.36 33.67 9.56
CA ALA A 130 2.13 33.91 10.34
C ALA A 130 1.87 32.99 11.56
N ASN A 131 2.68 33.09 12.64
CA ASN A 131 2.46 32.43 13.94
C ASN A 131 2.29 30.90 13.90
N THR A 132 2.70 30.23 12.82
CA THR A 132 2.61 28.76 12.71
C THR A 132 3.76 28.05 13.42
N CYS A 133 4.30 28.59 14.52
CA CYS A 133 5.38 27.93 15.26
C CYS A 133 4.80 26.94 16.26
N VAL A 134 5.13 25.66 16.10
CA VAL A 134 4.76 24.61 17.05
C VAL A 134 6.03 23.88 17.47
N ASP A 135 6.33 23.91 18.77
CA ASP A 135 7.44 23.15 19.37
C ASP A 135 8.79 23.38 18.65
N ALA A 136 9.12 24.64 18.35
CA ALA A 136 10.33 25.08 17.63
C ALA A 136 10.37 24.74 16.12
N LEU A 137 9.26 24.32 15.51
CA LEU A 137 9.15 24.09 14.07
C LEU A 137 8.12 25.01 13.42
N CYS A 138 8.38 25.43 12.17
CA CYS A 138 7.35 26.04 11.34
C CYS A 138 6.36 24.96 10.86
N ASN A 139 5.17 24.98 11.42
CA ASN A 139 4.06 24.05 11.18
C ASN A 139 3.12 24.58 10.09
N VAL A 140 3.59 24.55 8.85
CA VAL A 140 2.77 24.79 7.67
C VAL A 140 2.84 23.56 6.79
N ALA A 141 1.68 22.91 6.59
CA ALA A 141 1.59 21.77 5.70
C ALA A 141 1.90 22.22 4.26
N PRO A 142 2.87 21.58 3.58
CA PRO A 142 3.08 21.83 2.17
C PRO A 142 1.88 21.31 1.36
N ALA A 143 1.75 21.80 0.12
CA ALA A 143 0.80 21.21 -0.81
C ALA A 143 1.17 19.74 -1.05
N ALA A 144 0.17 18.86 -1.03
CA ALA A 144 0.36 17.44 -1.32
C ALA A 144 0.91 17.24 -2.74
N VAL A 145 1.81 16.28 -2.89
CA VAL A 145 2.39 15.94 -4.19
C VAL A 145 1.31 15.28 -5.04
N ALA A 146 1.06 15.84 -6.22
CA ALA A 146 0.12 15.27 -7.18
C ALA A 146 0.68 13.93 -7.71
N PRO A 147 -0.15 12.87 -7.81
CA PRO A 147 0.25 11.63 -8.46
C PRO A 147 0.69 11.88 -9.90
N VAL A 148 1.82 11.29 -10.30
CA VAL A 148 2.29 11.33 -11.68
C VAL A 148 2.24 9.91 -12.23
N ASP A 149 1.25 9.63 -13.08
CA ASP A 149 1.14 8.35 -13.77
C ASP A 149 2.12 8.33 -14.97
N ALA A 150 3.04 7.38 -14.96
CA ALA A 150 4.04 7.13 -16.00
C ALA A 150 3.82 5.79 -16.73
N LEU A 151 3.18 4.82 -16.10
CA LEU A 151 2.89 3.51 -16.67
C LEU A 151 1.67 3.57 -17.58
N CYS A 152 1.70 2.77 -18.66
CA CYS A 152 0.61 2.65 -19.64
C CYS A 152 0.11 3.96 -20.28
N GLN A 153 0.99 4.94 -20.47
CA GLN A 153 0.62 6.24 -21.05
C GLN A 153 0.48 6.23 -22.58
N GLY A 154 0.86 5.12 -23.24
CA GLY A 154 0.83 4.96 -24.70
C GLY A 154 -0.55 5.24 -25.32
N ALA A 155 -0.56 5.68 -26.57
CA ALA A 155 -1.79 6.09 -27.27
C ALA A 155 -2.81 4.94 -27.44
N GLY A 156 -2.35 3.67 -27.41
CA GLY A 156 -3.21 2.50 -27.48
C GLY A 156 -4.03 2.23 -26.21
N ASN A 157 -3.65 2.80 -25.06
CA ASN A 157 -4.42 2.72 -23.84
C ASN A 157 -5.34 3.94 -23.73
N THR A 158 -6.58 3.75 -24.16
CA THR A 158 -7.62 4.78 -24.16
C THR A 158 -8.31 4.88 -22.80
N GLN A 159 -8.20 3.85 -21.95
CA GLN A 159 -8.82 3.78 -20.62
C GLN A 159 -7.85 4.14 -19.48
N LYS A 160 -6.66 4.67 -19.78
CA LYS A 160 -5.60 4.95 -18.79
C LYS A 160 -6.01 5.86 -17.63
N ALA A 161 -7.02 6.71 -17.79
CA ALA A 161 -7.54 7.54 -16.71
C ALA A 161 -8.33 6.74 -15.66
N LEU A 162 -8.82 5.55 -16.03
CA LEU A 162 -9.54 4.65 -15.13
C LEU A 162 -8.57 3.77 -14.33
N MET A 163 -7.34 3.53 -14.79
CA MET A 163 -6.33 2.78 -14.05
C MET A 163 -5.17 3.72 -13.71
N THR A 164 -4.99 4.07 -12.45
CA THR A 164 -3.84 4.89 -12.02
C THR A 164 -2.61 4.02 -11.84
N ASP A 165 -1.41 4.60 -11.86
CA ASP A 165 -0.19 3.85 -11.57
C ASP A 165 -0.21 3.24 -10.17
N SER A 166 -0.89 3.88 -9.22
CA SER A 166 -1.13 3.30 -7.91
C SER A 166 -1.87 1.95 -8.00
N LEU A 167 -2.94 1.85 -8.79
CA LEU A 167 -3.67 0.60 -8.99
C LEU A 167 -2.82 -0.43 -9.75
N ARG A 168 -2.07 0.00 -10.77
CA ARG A 168 -1.19 -0.88 -11.55
C ARG A 168 -0.06 -1.47 -10.70
N ASN A 169 0.58 -0.63 -9.90
CA ASN A 169 1.67 -1.00 -9.01
C ASN A 169 1.19 -1.95 -7.92
N GLN A 170 0.07 -1.65 -7.25
CA GLN A 170 -0.57 -2.53 -6.27
C GLN A 170 -0.84 -3.91 -6.88
N ALA A 171 -1.46 -3.95 -8.07
CA ALA A 171 -1.70 -5.19 -8.77
C ALA A 171 -0.40 -5.95 -9.04
N LEU A 172 0.57 -5.33 -9.72
CA LEU A 172 1.82 -5.98 -10.11
C LEU A 172 2.58 -6.52 -8.89
N GLN A 173 2.68 -5.71 -7.84
CA GLN A 173 3.51 -5.99 -6.69
C GLN A 173 2.92 -7.03 -5.78
N MET A 174 1.60 -7.06 -5.60
CA MET A 174 0.97 -8.12 -4.84
C MET A 174 1.16 -9.48 -5.52
N HIS A 175 1.06 -9.53 -6.84
CA HIS A 175 1.39 -10.74 -7.58
C HIS A 175 2.86 -11.13 -7.39
N ASN A 176 3.80 -10.19 -7.54
CA ASN A 176 5.22 -10.47 -7.36
C ASN A 176 5.61 -10.81 -5.92
N TYR A 177 4.93 -10.22 -4.92
CA TYR A 177 5.09 -10.55 -3.50
C TYR A 177 4.75 -12.00 -3.24
N TYR A 178 3.57 -12.43 -3.68
CA TYR A 178 3.14 -13.83 -3.53
C TYR A 178 4.02 -14.80 -4.32
N ARG A 179 4.43 -14.45 -5.54
CA ARG A 179 5.38 -15.25 -6.33
C ARG A 179 6.75 -15.35 -5.65
N ARG A 180 7.24 -14.30 -4.99
CA ARG A 180 8.47 -14.34 -4.18
C ARG A 180 8.32 -15.24 -2.95
N LEU A 181 7.20 -15.16 -2.23
CA LEU A 181 6.89 -16.07 -1.11
C LEU A 181 6.89 -17.53 -1.57
N LEU A 182 6.24 -17.82 -2.70
CA LEU A 182 6.19 -19.16 -3.28
C LEU A 182 7.59 -19.61 -3.74
N ALA A 183 8.31 -18.75 -4.45
CA ALA A 183 9.64 -19.07 -4.98
C ALA A 183 10.64 -19.40 -3.86
N SER A 184 10.56 -18.69 -2.74
CA SER A 184 11.42 -18.89 -1.57
C SER A 184 10.96 -20.00 -0.62
N GLY A 185 9.80 -20.61 -0.86
CA GLY A 185 9.23 -21.65 0.01
C GLY A 185 8.62 -21.12 1.32
N TRP A 186 8.27 -19.84 1.37
CA TRP A 186 7.61 -19.19 2.51
C TRP A 186 6.10 -19.02 2.32
N ALA A 187 5.56 -19.32 1.14
CA ALA A 187 4.11 -19.33 0.93
C ALA A 187 3.49 -20.47 1.73
N LYS A 188 2.54 -20.15 2.62
CA LYS A 188 1.86 -21.15 3.43
C LYS A 188 0.99 -22.05 2.56
N ASP A 189 1.07 -23.35 2.82
CA ASP A 189 0.26 -24.38 2.18
C ASP A 189 -0.45 -25.19 3.25
N LYS A 190 -1.75 -25.44 3.09
CA LYS A 190 -2.53 -26.16 4.12
C LYS A 190 -2.07 -27.61 4.34
N LYS A 191 -1.61 -28.29 3.29
CA LYS A 191 -1.26 -29.72 3.30
C LYS A 191 0.16 -29.96 3.78
N ILE A 192 1.10 -29.10 3.37
CA ILE A 192 2.53 -29.27 3.64
C ILE A 192 3.15 -28.14 4.47
N MET A 193 2.33 -27.32 5.13
CA MET A 193 2.70 -26.14 5.93
C MET A 193 3.25 -24.98 5.10
N TYR A 194 4.23 -25.25 4.24
CA TYR A 194 4.79 -24.30 3.28
C TYR A 194 4.98 -24.96 1.92
N ALA A 195 4.65 -24.22 0.86
CA ALA A 195 4.81 -24.66 -0.51
C ALA A 195 6.29 -24.92 -0.83
N LYS A 196 6.54 -25.89 -1.73
CA LYS A 196 7.90 -26.21 -2.19
C LYS A 196 8.48 -25.01 -2.97
N PRO A 197 9.76 -24.65 -2.74
CA PRO A 197 10.39 -23.52 -3.43
C PRO A 197 10.47 -23.76 -4.94
N SER A 198 10.39 -22.69 -5.71
CA SER A 198 10.53 -22.74 -7.17
C SER A 198 11.99 -22.65 -7.61
N LYS A 199 12.34 -23.35 -8.69
CA LYS A 199 13.68 -23.30 -9.28
C LYS A 199 13.94 -21.99 -10.04
N ALA A 200 12.91 -21.42 -10.69
CA ALA A 200 13.05 -20.27 -11.57
C ALA A 200 11.68 -19.58 -11.77
N MET A 201 11.12 -18.99 -10.71
CA MET A 201 9.88 -18.22 -10.82
C MET A 201 10.17 -16.84 -11.42
N PRO A 202 9.66 -16.49 -12.62
CA PRO A 202 9.92 -15.17 -13.19
C PRO A 202 9.14 -14.09 -12.43
N GLU A 203 9.77 -12.92 -12.28
CA GLU A 203 9.10 -11.70 -11.90
C GLU A 203 8.17 -11.25 -13.02
N LEU A 204 6.95 -10.86 -12.66
CA LEU A 204 5.97 -10.35 -13.63
C LEU A 204 6.28 -8.90 -13.97
N THR A 205 5.96 -8.53 -15.21
CA THR A 205 5.86 -7.14 -15.67
C THR A 205 4.41 -6.76 -15.93
N TYR A 206 4.08 -5.46 -15.93
CA TYR A 206 2.70 -5.03 -16.17
C TYR A 206 2.36 -5.03 -17.66
N ASP A 207 1.16 -5.51 -18.01
CA ASP A 207 0.67 -5.63 -19.39
C ASP A 207 -0.42 -4.58 -19.69
N CYS A 208 0.00 -3.46 -20.29
CA CYS A 208 -0.89 -2.35 -20.63
C CYS A 208 -1.93 -2.69 -21.71
N ASP A 209 -1.63 -3.65 -22.59
CA ASP A 209 -2.57 -4.05 -23.65
C ASP A 209 -3.69 -4.91 -23.05
N MET A 210 -3.36 -5.77 -22.08
CA MET A 210 -4.37 -6.52 -21.32
C MET A 210 -5.19 -5.62 -20.41
N GLU A 211 -4.59 -4.62 -19.76
CA GLU A 211 -5.34 -3.59 -19.01
C GLU A 211 -6.38 -2.92 -19.91
N GLU A 212 -5.97 -2.38 -21.07
CA GLU A 212 -6.88 -1.71 -22.00
C GLU A 212 -8.02 -2.65 -22.40
N LYS A 213 -7.69 -3.88 -22.79
CA LYS A 213 -8.67 -4.89 -23.21
C LYS A 213 -9.71 -5.18 -22.13
N ILE A 214 -9.28 -5.30 -20.88
CA ILE A 214 -10.16 -5.52 -19.73
C ILE A 214 -11.01 -4.27 -19.47
N MET A 215 -10.38 -3.10 -19.41
CA MET A 215 -11.07 -1.85 -19.06
C MET A 215 -12.09 -1.41 -20.11
N LEU A 216 -11.86 -1.71 -21.39
CA LEU A 216 -12.84 -1.51 -22.46
C LEU A 216 -14.17 -2.24 -22.18
N HIS A 217 -14.14 -3.36 -21.47
CA HIS A 217 -15.33 -4.12 -21.07
C HIS A 217 -15.84 -3.72 -19.70
N LEU A 218 -14.96 -3.60 -18.70
CA LEU A 218 -15.38 -3.32 -17.32
C LEU A 218 -16.04 -1.94 -17.16
N LYS A 219 -15.61 -0.93 -17.93
CA LYS A 219 -16.16 0.44 -17.87
C LYS A 219 -17.68 0.50 -18.10
N ASP A 220 -18.22 -0.47 -18.85
CA ASP A 220 -19.64 -0.52 -19.18
C ASP A 220 -20.47 -1.14 -18.05
N CYS A 221 -19.82 -1.70 -17.03
CA CYS A 221 -20.46 -2.25 -15.84
C CYS A 221 -21.52 -3.31 -16.15
N ALA A 222 -21.23 -4.22 -17.08
CA ALA A 222 -22.08 -5.35 -17.43
C ALA A 222 -22.14 -6.44 -16.33
N GLY A 223 -21.23 -6.39 -15.36
CA GLY A 223 -21.15 -7.36 -14.25
C GLY A 223 -20.48 -8.68 -14.61
N THR A 224 -19.88 -8.77 -15.79
CA THR A 224 -19.18 -9.95 -16.32
C THR A 224 -17.72 -9.65 -16.61
N GLN A 225 -16.90 -10.70 -16.75
CA GLN A 225 -15.49 -10.58 -17.14
C GLN A 225 -15.33 -10.31 -18.64
N ALA A 226 -14.26 -9.63 -19.01
CA ALA A 226 -13.82 -9.45 -20.39
C ALA A 226 -13.25 -10.76 -20.94
N THR A 227 -13.43 -11.05 -22.24
CA THR A 227 -12.76 -12.20 -22.88
C THR A 227 -11.33 -11.84 -23.23
N THR A 228 -10.35 -12.38 -22.50
CA THR A 228 -8.93 -12.03 -22.71
C THR A 228 -8.18 -13.03 -23.60
N ASN A 229 -8.67 -14.26 -23.73
CA ASN A 229 -8.01 -15.39 -24.42
C ASN A 229 -6.66 -15.81 -23.81
N VAL A 230 -6.44 -15.45 -22.54
CA VAL A 230 -5.32 -15.91 -21.71
C VAL A 230 -5.87 -16.34 -20.36
N ALA A 231 -5.04 -16.95 -19.51
CA ALA A 231 -5.47 -17.28 -18.16
C ALA A 231 -5.89 -15.99 -17.43
N GLU A 232 -6.97 -16.05 -16.64
CA GLU A 232 -7.56 -14.86 -16.02
C GLU A 232 -8.23 -15.17 -14.68
N ASN A 233 -8.30 -14.15 -13.84
CA ASN A 233 -9.09 -14.15 -12.62
C ASN A 233 -10.09 -12.99 -12.68
N PHE A 234 -11.32 -13.24 -12.23
CA PHE A 234 -12.37 -12.24 -12.15
C PHE A 234 -13.09 -12.32 -10.81
N GLN A 235 -13.40 -11.16 -10.24
CA GLN A 235 -14.20 -11.03 -9.04
C GLN A 235 -15.17 -9.87 -9.14
N SER A 236 -16.38 -10.11 -8.64
CA SER A 236 -17.45 -9.12 -8.53
C SER A 236 -17.71 -8.90 -7.04
N SER A 237 -17.12 -7.85 -6.48
CA SER A 237 -17.22 -7.53 -5.05
C SER A 237 -18.47 -6.69 -4.79
N GLY A 238 -19.23 -7.02 -3.75
CA GLY A 238 -20.32 -6.16 -3.24
C GLY A 238 -19.82 -4.92 -2.49
N ASP A 239 -18.51 -4.77 -2.31
CA ASP A 239 -17.91 -3.59 -1.73
C ASP A 239 -17.62 -2.53 -2.81
N PHE A 240 -18.60 -1.66 -3.04
CA PHE A 240 -18.56 -0.59 -4.02
C PHE A 240 -18.36 0.80 -3.42
N LYS A 241 -18.35 0.89 -2.09
CA LYS A 241 -18.14 2.14 -1.36
C LYS A 241 -16.70 2.33 -0.96
N SER A 242 -15.94 1.24 -0.80
CA SER A 242 -14.50 1.32 -0.60
C SER A 242 -13.79 1.84 -1.86
N PRO A 243 -12.69 2.61 -1.70
CA PRO A 243 -11.77 2.92 -2.77
C PRO A 243 -11.37 1.68 -3.58
N ARG A 244 -11.10 1.86 -4.86
CA ARG A 244 -10.77 0.76 -5.78
C ARG A 244 -9.48 0.04 -5.38
N GLU A 245 -8.56 0.82 -4.82
CA GLU A 245 -7.31 0.37 -4.21
C GLU A 245 -7.60 -0.66 -3.13
N ASP A 246 -8.48 -0.36 -2.16
CA ASP A 246 -8.81 -1.25 -1.03
C ASP A 246 -9.49 -2.56 -1.49
N VAL A 247 -10.27 -2.50 -2.59
CA VAL A 247 -10.91 -3.69 -3.18
C VAL A 247 -9.91 -4.56 -3.95
N LEU A 248 -8.93 -3.94 -4.62
CA LEU A 248 -7.85 -4.62 -5.35
C LEU A 248 -6.82 -5.23 -4.39
N GLU A 249 -6.40 -4.44 -3.41
CA GLU A 249 -5.45 -4.74 -2.35
C GLU A 249 -5.91 -4.16 -1.02
N LYS A 250 -6.10 -5.01 -0.01
CA LYS A 250 -6.49 -4.55 1.33
C LYS A 250 -5.26 -4.50 2.21
N ALA A 251 -4.77 -3.30 2.45
CA ALA A 251 -3.87 -3.01 3.56
C ALA A 251 -4.66 -3.20 4.87
N SER A 252 -4.69 -4.41 5.42
CA SER A 252 -5.55 -4.70 6.58
C SER A 252 -4.85 -4.33 7.89
N PHE A 253 -5.29 -3.23 8.51
CA PHE A 253 -5.49 -3.14 9.97
C PHE A 253 -6.78 -2.35 10.25
N VAL A 254 -7.95 -3.00 10.15
CA VAL A 254 -9.15 -2.57 10.88
C VAL A 254 -9.83 -3.82 11.47
N HIS A 255 -10.00 -3.79 12.79
CA HIS A 255 -10.62 -4.81 13.60
C HIS A 255 -12.17 -4.71 13.54
N MET A 256 -12.85 -5.86 13.52
CA MET A 256 -14.31 -6.11 13.53
C MET A 256 -15.05 -5.58 12.27
N VAL A 257 -15.55 -6.35 11.30
CA VAL A 257 -16.28 -7.63 11.27
C VAL A 257 -16.19 -8.18 9.84
N LYS A 258 -16.02 -9.50 9.66
CA LYS A 258 -15.75 -10.24 8.40
C LYS A 258 -14.34 -10.06 7.85
N ARG A 259 -13.63 -11.18 7.70
CA ARG A 259 -12.34 -11.30 7.04
C ARG A 259 -12.53 -11.02 5.55
N GLN A 260 -12.60 -9.76 5.18
CA GLN A 260 -12.72 -9.32 3.80
C GLN A 260 -11.31 -9.14 3.27
N TYR A 261 -10.84 -10.10 2.50
CA TYR A 261 -9.63 -9.99 1.70
C TYR A 261 -9.92 -9.10 0.48
N SER A 262 -8.87 -8.57 -0.13
CA SER A 262 -8.99 -7.97 -1.46
C SER A 262 -8.97 -9.02 -2.55
N ALA A 263 -9.24 -8.62 -3.79
CA ALA A 263 -9.33 -9.57 -4.90
C ALA A 263 -8.06 -10.43 -5.07
N ILE A 264 -6.88 -9.81 -5.03
CA ILE A 264 -5.61 -10.53 -5.23
C ILE A 264 -5.31 -11.47 -4.05
N GLN A 265 -5.60 -11.04 -2.83
CA GLN A 265 -5.42 -11.89 -1.63
C GLN A 265 -6.41 -13.05 -1.63
N ASP A 266 -7.67 -12.80 -2.03
CA ASP A 266 -8.70 -13.83 -2.19
C ASP A 266 -8.26 -14.89 -3.19
N TRP A 267 -7.72 -14.48 -4.35
CA TRP A 267 -7.27 -15.42 -5.37
C TRP A 267 -6.09 -16.29 -4.93
N TRP A 268 -5.21 -15.77 -4.07
CA TRP A 268 -4.06 -16.52 -3.52
C TRP A 268 -4.42 -17.41 -2.32
N SER A 269 -5.38 -16.99 -1.50
CA SER A 269 -5.78 -17.66 -0.24
C SER A 269 -6.14 -19.16 -0.31
N PRO A 270 -6.57 -19.74 -1.45
CA PRO A 270 -6.79 -21.18 -1.59
C PRO A 270 -5.54 -22.02 -1.29
N LEU A 271 -4.33 -21.51 -1.53
CA LEU A 271 -3.11 -22.22 -1.16
C LEU A 271 -3.01 -22.43 0.36
N GLU A 272 -3.23 -21.38 1.15
CA GLU A 272 -3.16 -21.44 2.62
C GLU A 272 -4.35 -22.21 3.24
N SER A 273 -5.51 -22.19 2.58
CA SER A 273 -6.75 -22.78 3.12
C SER A 273 -7.04 -24.20 2.65
N ILE A 274 -6.62 -24.59 1.43
CA ILE A 274 -6.87 -25.90 0.81
C ILE A 274 -5.56 -26.67 0.59
N GLY A 275 -4.53 -26.01 0.05
CA GLY A 275 -3.19 -26.58 -0.18
C GLY A 275 -3.05 -27.52 -1.38
N ILE A 276 -1.83 -27.59 -1.92
CA ILE A 276 -1.44 -28.35 -3.11
C ILE A 276 -0.05 -29.00 -2.90
N GLU A 277 -0.03 -30.25 -2.44
CA GLU A 277 1.21 -30.93 -2.02
C GLU A 277 2.16 -31.28 -3.19
N ASP A 278 1.60 -31.68 -4.32
CA ASP A 278 2.32 -32.17 -5.50
C ASP A 278 2.62 -31.06 -6.52
N ASN A 279 2.05 -29.86 -6.32
CA ASN A 279 2.13 -28.72 -7.24
C ASN A 279 1.65 -29.07 -8.67
N LEU A 280 0.71 -30.01 -8.78
CA LEU A 280 0.15 -30.43 -10.07
C LEU A 280 -1.18 -29.74 -10.33
N TYR A 281 -1.33 -29.19 -11.51
CA TYR A 281 -2.63 -28.74 -11.97
C TYR A 281 -3.45 -29.94 -12.44
N THR A 282 -4.55 -30.21 -11.76
CA THR A 282 -5.45 -31.33 -12.06
C THR A 282 -6.89 -30.84 -12.23
N SER A 283 -7.79 -31.73 -12.69
CA SER A 283 -9.23 -31.46 -12.73
C SER A 283 -9.81 -31.10 -11.35
N GLU A 284 -9.25 -31.66 -10.27
CA GLU A 284 -9.64 -31.33 -8.90
C GLU A 284 -9.20 -29.91 -8.53
N VAL A 285 -8.01 -29.48 -8.95
CA VAL A 285 -7.54 -28.10 -8.77
C VAL A 285 -8.46 -27.14 -9.53
N GLU A 286 -8.75 -27.43 -10.80
CA GLU A 286 -9.57 -26.57 -11.66
C GLU A 286 -11.02 -26.44 -11.18
N SER A 287 -11.60 -27.53 -10.66
CA SER A 287 -12.95 -27.51 -10.11
C SER A 287 -13.05 -26.94 -8.69
N SER A 288 -11.92 -26.59 -8.06
CA SER A 288 -11.87 -26.04 -6.70
C SER A 288 -11.59 -24.54 -6.67
N ALA A 289 -11.54 -23.96 -5.47
CA ALA A 289 -11.09 -22.58 -5.31
C ALA A 289 -9.61 -22.39 -5.69
N LEU A 290 -8.78 -23.45 -5.72
CA LEU A 290 -7.37 -23.35 -6.11
C LEU A 290 -7.18 -22.84 -7.54
N LYS A 291 -8.17 -22.95 -8.41
CA LYS A 291 -8.11 -22.42 -9.78
C LYS A 291 -7.67 -20.96 -9.86
N SER A 292 -8.05 -20.12 -8.87
CA SER A 292 -7.67 -18.70 -8.87
C SER A 292 -6.21 -18.45 -8.50
N TYR A 293 -5.61 -19.36 -7.74
CA TYR A 293 -4.20 -19.29 -7.35
C TYR A 293 -3.28 -19.64 -8.53
N VAL A 294 -3.71 -20.57 -9.38
CA VAL A 294 -2.91 -21.14 -10.48
C VAL A 294 -2.32 -20.08 -11.41
N PRO A 295 -3.09 -19.16 -12.03
CA PRO A 295 -2.51 -18.24 -13.00
C PRO A 295 -1.56 -17.22 -12.37
N MET A 296 -1.75 -16.90 -11.07
CA MET A 296 -0.81 -16.08 -10.30
C MET A 296 0.52 -16.81 -10.05
N ALA A 297 0.45 -18.10 -9.73
CA ALA A 297 1.60 -18.93 -9.36
C ALA A 297 2.31 -19.57 -10.57
N HIS A 298 1.68 -19.58 -11.75
CA HIS A 298 2.19 -20.34 -12.88
C HIS A 298 3.55 -19.85 -13.38
N GLN A 299 4.48 -20.77 -13.62
CA GLN A 299 5.88 -20.46 -13.96
C GLN A 299 6.03 -19.79 -15.33
N LEU A 300 5.15 -20.05 -16.29
CA LEU A 300 5.20 -19.43 -17.62
C LEU A 300 4.52 -18.07 -17.69
N THR A 301 3.79 -17.67 -16.64
CA THR A 301 3.24 -16.32 -16.55
C THR A 301 4.39 -15.33 -16.43
N THR A 302 4.47 -14.37 -17.35
CA THR A 302 5.53 -13.34 -17.39
C THR A 302 4.97 -11.92 -17.30
N LYS A 303 3.67 -11.75 -17.55
CA LYS A 303 3.01 -10.45 -17.41
C LYS A 303 1.63 -10.57 -16.77
N VAL A 304 1.21 -9.49 -16.12
CA VAL A 304 -0.14 -9.31 -15.59
C VAL A 304 -0.68 -7.95 -16.01
N GLY A 305 -1.91 -7.91 -16.51
CA GLY A 305 -2.66 -6.67 -16.76
C GLY A 305 -4.01 -6.77 -16.08
N CYS A 306 -4.42 -5.73 -15.36
CA CYS A 306 -5.63 -5.75 -14.55
C CYS A 306 -6.55 -4.57 -14.89
N GLY A 307 -7.82 -4.70 -14.52
CA GLY A 307 -8.80 -3.62 -14.55
C GLY A 307 -9.65 -3.63 -13.29
N VAL A 308 -9.95 -2.43 -12.78
CA VAL A 308 -10.78 -2.21 -11.58
C VAL A 308 -11.81 -1.13 -11.86
N GLN A 309 -13.09 -1.51 -11.80
CA GLN A 309 -14.20 -0.61 -12.06
C GLN A 309 -15.25 -0.65 -10.95
N THR A 310 -15.49 0.50 -10.33
CA THR A 310 -16.65 0.70 -9.46
C THR A 310 -17.90 0.91 -10.31
N CYS A 311 -18.95 0.17 -10.02
CA CYS A 311 -20.18 0.11 -10.78
C CYS A 311 -21.39 0.42 -9.86
N ASP A 312 -21.68 1.71 -9.69
CA ASP A 312 -22.73 2.20 -8.78
C ASP A 312 -24.10 1.57 -9.05
N LYS A 313 -24.47 1.44 -10.33
CA LYS A 313 -25.76 0.86 -10.74
C LYS A 313 -25.89 -0.61 -10.33
N LEU A 314 -24.78 -1.33 -10.25
CA LEU A 314 -24.75 -2.72 -9.79
C LEU A 314 -24.57 -2.83 -8.28
N GLY A 315 -24.14 -1.76 -7.61
CA GLY A 315 -23.66 -1.81 -6.23
C GLY A 315 -22.46 -2.74 -6.08
N LYS A 316 -21.56 -2.75 -7.07
CA LYS A 316 -20.39 -3.65 -7.08
C LYS A 316 -19.13 -2.97 -7.57
N THR A 317 -17.98 -3.51 -7.18
CA THR A 317 -16.68 -3.25 -7.82
C THR A 317 -16.24 -4.51 -8.55
N LEU A 318 -15.95 -4.36 -9.84
CA LEU A 318 -15.47 -5.44 -10.71
C LEU A 318 -13.95 -5.38 -10.78
N VAL A 319 -13.30 -6.52 -10.56
CA VAL A 319 -11.85 -6.68 -10.65
C VAL A 319 -11.55 -7.83 -11.59
N GLN A 320 -10.70 -7.61 -12.58
CA GLN A 320 -10.19 -8.68 -13.44
C GLN A 320 -8.69 -8.52 -13.61
N CYS A 321 -7.95 -9.62 -13.60
CA CYS A 321 -6.55 -9.67 -14.02
C CYS A 321 -6.37 -10.77 -15.05
N ALA A 322 -5.58 -10.49 -16.09
CA ALA A 322 -5.19 -11.42 -17.14
C ALA A 322 -3.68 -11.67 -17.11
N TYR A 323 -3.29 -12.89 -17.44
CA TYR A 323 -1.96 -13.43 -17.22
C TYR A 323 -1.34 -13.92 -18.52
N THR A 324 -0.41 -13.13 -19.08
CA THR A 324 0.25 -13.46 -20.35
C THR A 324 1.36 -14.49 -20.13
N GLY A 325 1.37 -15.54 -20.96
CA GLY A 325 2.39 -16.61 -20.98
C GLY A 325 1.94 -17.93 -20.37
N ALA A 326 0.94 -17.92 -19.48
CA ALA A 326 0.26 -19.14 -19.04
C ALA A 326 -0.66 -19.69 -20.16
N PRO A 327 -0.79 -21.02 -20.29
CA PRO A 327 -1.82 -21.64 -21.13
C PRO A 327 -3.22 -21.11 -20.81
N TYR A 328 -4.04 -20.87 -21.85
CA TYR A 328 -5.43 -20.40 -21.73
C TYR A 328 -6.37 -21.49 -21.17
N VAL A 329 -6.01 -22.75 -21.38
CA VAL A 329 -6.74 -23.92 -20.91
C VAL A 329 -5.70 -24.82 -20.26
N PHE A 330 -6.01 -25.28 -19.07
CA PHE A 330 -5.25 -26.32 -18.40
C PHE A 330 -6.15 -27.53 -18.19
#